data_AF-A0A7W3WJC8-F1
#
_entry.id   AF-A0A7W3WJC8-F1
#
_cell.length_a   1.000
_cell.length_b   1.000
_cell.length_c   1.000
_cell.angle_alpha   90.00
_cell.angle_beta   90.00
_cell.angle_gamma   90.00
#
_symmetry.space_group_name_H-M   'P 1'
#
loop_
_entity.id
_entity.type
_entity.pdbx_description
1 polymer ?
#
loop_
_entity_poly.entity_id
_entity_poly.type
_entity_poly.pdbx_seq_one_letter_code
_entity_poly.pdbx_strand_id
1 'polypeptide(L)'
;MEEAPSTAPSVEPAPRDAATPPGAPPLPVHQPATWPAAAPSAPPAPPAPPAPAPSPVPGDGAVGGPVAGRRQKRWTAWLHNRTVRTSCIGVLLALCGLAILAIVRAETGTEGFVIGLVLATVPVPLLISALRWLDKVEPTPWRTLVFAFAWGACAATLVAIVANTFATEWLTTSVITNTDTDEDIVGAVLVAPVVEEIAKVAAILLLYLYRPRNFTGLLSGIVLAGFVATGFAFTENILYLGTAYDEDQELGAAGDGVSSTAATFVVRIIMSPFAHPLFTTLAGIGFGLAATLPARRQTLRIVLPSFGLLGSISLHALWNGTASLHGLAFLAVYLLLMAPLCASLIWLTVWYRGRMLRTVRDVLGRYAAQGWVTPAEAWGMGSMAVRSRARDLARREVDAKAARQVGEYQRVATSLALLRARAQSTADPRFGAREQELLTRLLPLRDLGSPYNSRAAAPAMPRAPYPYPPHTYPPYTYPPHAQQQPRSHHAWYHQPAPGGRPTPHDPFAPPTGAQPPPGRHRY
;
A
#
# COMPACT_ATOMS: atom_id res chain seq x y z
N MET A 1 79.45 -10.66 -23.72
CA MET A 1 78.55 -11.84 -23.68
C MET A 1 77.36 -11.35 -22.91
N GLU A 2 76.43 -10.73 -23.63
CA GLU A 2 75.70 -9.56 -23.12
C GLU A 2 74.29 -9.50 -23.71
N GLU A 3 73.35 -9.32 -22.78
CA GLU A 3 72.15 -8.48 -22.84
C GLU A 3 71.13 -8.61 -23.99
N ALA A 4 69.88 -8.88 -23.56
CA ALA A 4 68.63 -8.40 -24.15
C ALA A 4 68.60 -6.84 -24.20
N PRO A 5 67.60 -6.12 -24.77
CA PRO A 5 66.27 -6.55 -25.19
C PRO A 5 65.74 -5.86 -26.48
N SER A 6 64.42 -5.93 -26.65
CA SER A 6 63.55 -4.93 -27.31
C SER A 6 63.21 -5.18 -28.78
N THR A 7 61.97 -5.62 -28.97
CA THR A 7 61.30 -5.89 -30.24
C THR A 7 60.46 -4.69 -30.72
N ALA A 8 60.90 -4.09 -31.82
CA ALA A 8 60.11 -3.48 -32.89
C ALA A 8 61.04 -3.46 -34.13
N PRO A 9 60.54 -3.68 -35.37
CA PRO A 9 60.11 -2.52 -36.14
C PRO A 9 59.02 -2.77 -37.20
N SER A 10 58.49 -1.66 -37.68
CA SER A 10 57.74 -1.44 -38.92
C SER A 10 58.50 -1.88 -40.18
N VAL A 11 57.77 -2.09 -41.30
CA VAL A 11 58.02 -1.51 -42.65
C VAL A 11 57.13 -2.20 -43.71
N GLU A 12 56.52 -1.36 -44.54
CA GLU A 12 55.69 -1.62 -45.75
C GLU A 12 56.54 -2.07 -46.96
N PRO A 13 55.97 -2.59 -48.08
CA PRO A 13 55.69 -1.66 -49.21
C PRO A 13 54.53 -2.04 -50.19
N ALA A 14 53.75 -1.01 -50.59
CA ALA A 14 53.47 -0.57 -51.98
C ALA A 14 52.51 -1.38 -52.94
N PRO A 15 52.09 -0.82 -54.11
CA PRO A 15 50.72 -0.32 -54.31
C PRO A 15 50.03 -0.80 -55.63
N ARG A 16 48.78 -0.39 -55.89
CA ARG A 16 48.27 -0.08 -57.26
C ARG A 16 46.94 0.68 -57.24
N ASP A 17 46.92 1.73 -58.05
CA ASP A 17 45.90 2.76 -58.24
C ASP A 17 44.60 2.28 -58.93
N ALA A 18 43.47 2.97 -58.64
CA ALA A 18 42.62 3.59 -59.66
C ALA A 18 41.48 4.47 -59.07
N ALA A 19 41.59 5.78 -59.33
CA ALA A 19 40.54 6.70 -59.81
C ALA A 19 39.24 7.03 -58.99
N THR A 20 39.28 8.22 -58.35
CA THR A 20 38.32 9.38 -58.38
C THR A 20 36.82 9.25 -57.98
N PRO A 21 36.17 10.34 -57.47
CA PRO A 21 35.28 10.29 -56.29
C PRO A 21 33.82 10.74 -56.60
N PRO A 22 32.95 11.17 -55.63
CA PRO A 22 31.66 10.55 -55.38
C PRO A 22 30.45 11.37 -55.89
N GLY A 23 29.42 10.67 -56.40
CA GLY A 23 28.12 11.25 -56.75
C GLY A 23 27.10 11.11 -55.62
N ALA A 24 26.45 12.23 -55.28
CA ALA A 24 25.43 12.37 -54.24
C ALA A 24 24.18 11.48 -54.46
N PRO A 25 23.46 11.09 -53.38
CA PRO A 25 22.26 10.26 -53.46
C PRO A 25 21.05 11.03 -54.02
N PRO A 26 20.17 10.36 -54.80
CA PRO A 26 18.97 10.99 -55.36
C PRO A 26 17.84 11.18 -54.34
N LEU A 27 17.13 12.31 -54.49
CA LEU A 27 15.99 12.73 -53.70
C LEU A 27 14.73 11.86 -53.94
N PRO A 28 13.89 11.63 -52.92
CA PRO A 28 12.64 10.89 -53.08
C PRO A 28 11.57 11.72 -53.82
N VAL A 29 10.97 11.07 -54.82
CA VAL A 29 9.90 11.56 -55.70
C VAL A 29 8.60 11.79 -54.93
N HIS A 30 8.02 12.98 -55.09
CA HIS A 30 6.68 13.34 -54.63
C HIS A 30 5.61 12.54 -55.40
N GLN A 31 4.80 11.77 -54.67
CA GLN A 31 3.52 11.25 -55.19
C GLN A 31 2.42 12.31 -55.02
N PRO A 32 1.59 12.57 -56.05
CA PRO A 32 0.49 13.51 -55.96
C PRO A 32 -0.67 12.97 -55.11
N ALA A 33 -1.26 13.87 -54.32
CA ALA A 33 -2.40 13.62 -53.44
C ALA A 33 -3.64 13.20 -54.23
N THR A 34 -4.16 12.02 -53.93
CA THR A 34 -5.46 11.54 -54.41
C THR A 34 -6.56 12.02 -53.46
N TRP A 35 -7.51 12.77 -54.00
CA TRP A 35 -8.73 13.17 -53.30
C TRP A 35 -9.64 11.94 -53.10
N PRO A 36 -10.22 11.72 -51.91
CA PRO A 36 -11.15 10.61 -51.72
C PRO A 36 -12.46 10.88 -52.48
N ALA A 37 -12.83 9.93 -53.34
CA ALA A 37 -14.10 9.89 -54.05
C ALA A 37 -15.29 9.85 -53.07
N ALA A 38 -16.39 10.48 -53.50
CA ALA A 38 -17.66 10.57 -52.78
C ALA A 38 -18.18 9.20 -52.33
N ALA A 39 -18.56 9.11 -51.06
CA ALA A 39 -19.26 7.95 -50.50
C ALA A 39 -20.68 7.85 -51.09
N PRO A 40 -21.19 6.64 -51.39
CA PRO A 40 -22.58 6.45 -51.80
C PRO A 40 -23.55 6.79 -50.65
N SER A 41 -24.63 7.47 -50.99
CA SER A 41 -25.72 7.87 -50.10
C SER A 41 -26.38 6.67 -49.41
N ALA A 42 -26.50 6.73 -48.09
CA ALA A 42 -27.23 5.74 -47.30
C ALA A 42 -28.75 5.85 -47.57
N PRO A 43 -29.50 4.72 -47.58
CA PRO A 43 -30.95 4.72 -47.73
C PRO A 43 -31.65 5.34 -46.49
N PRO A 44 -32.86 5.93 -46.66
CA PRO A 44 -33.57 6.59 -45.56
C PRO A 44 -34.01 5.58 -44.48
N ALA A 45 -33.87 5.98 -43.21
CA ALA A 45 -34.27 5.19 -42.05
C ALA A 45 -35.81 4.99 -41.98
N PRO A 46 -36.30 3.85 -41.47
CA PRO A 46 -37.73 3.62 -41.26
C PRO A 46 -38.28 4.53 -40.13
N PRO A 47 -39.57 4.91 -40.18
CA PRO A 47 -40.19 5.78 -39.19
C PRO A 47 -40.25 5.13 -37.80
N ALA A 48 -40.01 5.94 -36.77
CA ALA A 48 -40.02 5.52 -35.37
C ALA A 48 -41.42 5.05 -34.92
N PRO A 49 -41.52 4.02 -34.05
CA PRO A 49 -42.79 3.58 -33.49
C PRO A 49 -43.40 4.65 -32.55
N PRO A 50 -44.74 4.76 -32.48
CA PRO A 50 -45.41 5.75 -31.63
C PRO A 50 -45.14 5.48 -30.13
N ALA A 51 -45.02 6.56 -29.37
CA ALA A 51 -44.79 6.53 -27.93
C ALA A 51 -45.93 5.80 -27.19
N PRO A 52 -45.64 5.00 -26.14
CA PRO A 52 -46.66 4.35 -25.35
C PRO A 52 -47.47 5.39 -24.56
N ALA A 53 -48.80 5.21 -24.57
CA ALA A 53 -49.74 6.04 -23.82
C ALA A 53 -49.47 6.00 -22.30
N PRO A 54 -49.73 7.09 -21.56
CA PRO A 54 -49.54 7.11 -20.11
C PRO A 54 -50.46 6.09 -19.43
N SER A 55 -49.87 5.21 -18.61
CA SER A 55 -50.62 4.28 -17.79
C SER A 55 -51.42 5.02 -16.71
N PRO A 56 -52.63 4.54 -16.34
CA PRO A 56 -53.47 5.21 -15.36
C PRO A 56 -52.84 5.16 -13.96
N VAL A 57 -52.93 6.28 -13.25
CA VAL A 57 -52.59 6.39 -11.82
C VAL A 57 -53.53 5.46 -11.04
N PRO A 58 -53.03 4.51 -10.22
CA PRO A 58 -53.90 3.77 -9.31
C PRO A 58 -54.36 4.70 -8.19
N GLY A 59 -55.67 4.88 -8.10
CA GLY A 59 -56.33 5.59 -7.00
C GLY A 59 -56.11 4.91 -5.65
N ASP A 60 -56.19 5.73 -4.61
CA ASP A 60 -56.17 5.32 -3.21
C ASP A 60 -57.29 4.31 -2.93
N GLY A 61 -56.90 3.04 -2.81
CA GLY A 61 -57.79 1.94 -2.46
C GLY A 61 -57.04 0.93 -1.61
N ALA A 62 -57.36 0.90 -0.32
CA ALA A 62 -56.80 -0.02 0.65
C ALA A 62 -57.07 -1.48 0.27
N VAL A 63 -56.01 -2.27 0.06
CA VAL A 63 -56.03 -3.73 0.12
C VAL A 63 -54.75 -4.20 0.83
N GLY A 64 -54.93 -4.96 1.91
CA GLY A 64 -53.85 -5.47 2.76
C GLY A 64 -52.88 -6.39 2.00
N GLY A 65 -51.61 -6.01 1.97
CA GLY A 65 -50.49 -6.86 1.54
C GLY A 65 -49.69 -7.39 2.73
N PRO A 66 -48.99 -8.53 2.60
CA PRO A 66 -48.38 -9.24 3.71
C PRO A 66 -47.30 -8.40 4.41
N VAL A 67 -47.50 -8.18 5.71
CA VAL A 67 -46.61 -7.43 6.63
C VAL A 67 -45.20 -8.06 6.75
N ALA A 68 -44.99 -9.26 6.20
CA ALA A 68 -43.72 -9.99 6.23
C ALA A 68 -42.58 -9.29 5.47
N GLY A 69 -42.88 -8.54 4.39
CA GLY A 69 -41.85 -7.92 3.53
C GLY A 69 -41.14 -6.71 4.14
N ARG A 70 -41.76 -6.00 5.09
CA ARG A 70 -41.15 -4.80 5.73
C ARG A 70 -40.25 -5.14 6.92
N ARG A 71 -40.45 -6.29 7.59
CA ARG A 71 -39.52 -6.78 8.63
C ARG A 71 -38.23 -7.33 8.04
N GLN A 72 -38.31 -8.12 6.96
CA GLN A 72 -37.13 -8.69 6.27
C GLN A 72 -36.18 -7.60 5.75
N LYS A 73 -36.73 -6.51 5.19
CA LYS A 73 -35.96 -5.36 4.66
C LYS A 73 -35.31 -4.49 5.74
N ARG A 74 -35.85 -4.49 6.97
CA ARG A 74 -35.28 -3.74 8.12
C ARG A 74 -34.13 -4.50 8.79
N TRP A 75 -34.17 -5.83 8.82
CA TRP A 75 -33.08 -6.66 9.34
C TRP A 75 -31.81 -6.58 8.48
N THR A 76 -31.95 -6.62 7.15
CA THR A 76 -30.81 -6.45 6.23
C THR A 76 -30.28 -5.01 6.20
N ALA A 77 -31.13 -4.01 6.42
CA ALA A 77 -30.72 -2.60 6.54
C ALA A 77 -30.01 -2.30 7.87
N TRP A 78 -30.40 -2.95 8.97
CA TRP A 78 -29.74 -2.78 10.29
C TRP A 78 -28.33 -3.38 10.32
N LEU A 79 -28.15 -4.56 9.72
CA LEU A 79 -26.82 -5.18 9.52
C LEU A 79 -25.91 -4.36 8.58
N HIS A 80 -26.49 -3.53 7.71
CA HIS A 80 -25.75 -2.62 6.83
C HIS A 80 -25.27 -1.34 7.54
N ASN A 81 -25.76 -1.07 8.75
CA ASN A 81 -25.30 0.07 9.53
C ASN A 81 -23.87 -0.19 10.02
N ARG A 82 -22.94 0.68 9.59
CA ARG A 82 -21.52 0.58 9.96
C ARG A 82 -21.32 0.52 11.47
N THR A 83 -22.12 1.26 12.23
CA THR A 83 -22.05 1.32 13.70
C THR A 83 -22.41 -0.03 14.31
N VAL A 84 -23.53 -0.63 13.89
CA VAL A 84 -23.98 -1.94 14.37
C VAL A 84 -22.92 -2.99 14.08
N ARG A 85 -22.41 -3.06 12.84
CA ARG A 85 -21.37 -4.03 12.46
C ARG A 85 -20.09 -3.87 13.30
N THR A 86 -19.62 -2.64 13.51
CA THR A 86 -18.43 -2.41 14.34
C THR A 86 -18.66 -2.75 15.80
N SER A 87 -19.87 -2.48 16.33
CA SER A 87 -20.23 -2.85 17.70
C SER A 87 -20.32 -4.36 17.86
N CYS A 88 -20.96 -5.08 16.93
CA CYS A 88 -21.03 -6.55 16.99
C CYS A 88 -19.65 -7.20 16.93
N ILE A 89 -18.76 -6.72 16.05
CA ILE A 89 -17.37 -7.20 16.00
C ILE A 89 -16.64 -6.90 17.31
N GLY A 90 -16.83 -5.70 17.87
CA GLY A 90 -16.23 -5.32 19.15
C GLY A 90 -16.69 -6.21 20.31
N VAL A 91 -17.99 -6.49 20.39
CA VAL A 91 -18.58 -7.39 21.39
C VAL A 91 -18.06 -8.81 21.20
N LEU A 92 -18.02 -9.32 19.97
CA LEU A 92 -17.47 -10.65 19.67
C LEU A 92 -16.02 -10.77 20.14
N LEU A 93 -15.16 -9.81 19.78
CA LEU A 93 -13.76 -9.80 20.20
C LEU A 93 -13.61 -9.70 21.72
N ALA A 94 -14.46 -8.91 22.39
CA ALA A 94 -14.47 -8.82 23.85
C ALA A 94 -14.86 -10.14 24.50
N LEU A 95 -15.88 -10.83 23.99
CA LEU A 95 -16.28 -12.16 24.47
C LEU A 95 -15.18 -13.21 24.23
N CYS A 96 -14.56 -13.21 23.05
CA CYS A 96 -13.40 -14.08 22.77
C CYS A 96 -12.24 -13.80 23.74
N GLY A 97 -11.95 -12.52 24.01
CA GLY A 97 -10.93 -12.11 24.95
C GLY A 97 -11.23 -12.59 26.38
N LEU A 98 -12.47 -12.42 26.86
CA LEU A 98 -12.89 -12.93 28.17
C LEU A 98 -12.76 -14.45 28.26
N ALA A 99 -13.17 -15.18 27.22
CA ALA A 99 -13.05 -16.63 27.16
C ALA A 99 -11.59 -17.08 27.25
N ILE A 100 -10.69 -16.46 26.48
CA ILE A 100 -9.25 -16.74 26.55
C ILE A 100 -8.68 -16.46 27.92
N LEU A 101 -8.98 -15.29 28.50
CA LEU A 101 -8.47 -14.94 29.83
C LEU A 101 -8.94 -15.96 30.88
N ALA A 102 -10.18 -16.46 30.76
CA ALA A 102 -10.69 -17.52 31.63
C ALA A 102 -9.97 -18.86 31.41
N ILE A 103 -9.75 -19.27 30.15
CA ILE A 103 -9.04 -20.49 29.80
C ILE A 103 -7.60 -20.44 30.31
N VAL A 104 -6.83 -19.41 29.93
CA VAL A 104 -5.41 -19.30 30.32
C VAL A 104 -5.26 -19.24 31.84
N ARG A 105 -6.14 -18.52 32.56
CA ARG A 105 -6.14 -18.51 34.02
C ARG A 105 -6.49 -19.87 34.64
N ALA A 106 -7.34 -20.66 33.99
CA ALA A 106 -7.66 -22.00 34.47
C ALA A 106 -6.47 -22.96 34.30
N GLU A 107 -5.72 -22.83 33.20
CA GLU A 107 -4.55 -23.66 32.89
C GLU A 107 -3.28 -23.27 33.68
N THR A 108 -3.08 -21.98 33.97
CA THR A 108 -1.84 -21.43 34.55
C THR A 108 -2.00 -20.86 35.97
N GLY A 109 -3.10 -21.20 36.63
CA GLY A 109 -3.47 -20.59 37.90
C GLY A 109 -3.58 -19.05 37.83
N THR A 110 -3.63 -18.41 38.99
CA THR A 110 -3.69 -16.93 39.05
C THR A 110 -2.30 -16.29 39.03
N GLU A 111 -1.31 -16.94 39.66
CA GLU A 111 0.06 -16.41 39.73
C GLU A 111 0.80 -16.57 38.40
N GLY A 112 0.82 -17.78 37.83
CA GLY A 112 1.35 -18.04 36.49
C GLY A 112 0.71 -17.15 35.42
N PHE A 113 -0.62 -16.97 35.45
CA PHE A 113 -1.31 -16.01 34.57
C PHE A 113 -0.75 -14.58 34.68
N VAL A 114 -0.57 -14.05 35.89
CA VAL A 114 -0.08 -12.67 36.09
C VAL A 114 1.38 -12.53 35.63
N ILE A 115 2.23 -13.50 35.96
CA ILE A 115 3.64 -13.50 35.57
C ILE A 115 3.77 -13.63 34.04
N GLY A 116 3.05 -14.59 33.45
CA GLY A 116 2.96 -14.76 32.01
C GLY A 116 2.48 -13.50 31.31
N LEU A 117 1.47 -12.81 31.85
CA LEU A 117 0.97 -11.54 31.32
C LEU A 117 2.04 -10.43 31.33
N VAL A 118 2.76 -10.27 32.44
CA VAL A 118 3.80 -9.25 32.58
C VAL A 118 4.94 -9.53 31.59
N LEU A 119 5.43 -10.77 31.55
CA LEU A 119 6.54 -11.17 30.69
C LEU A 119 6.17 -11.13 29.20
N ALA A 120 4.98 -11.59 28.82
CA ALA A 120 4.48 -11.56 27.45
C ALA A 120 4.24 -10.13 26.92
N THR A 121 4.09 -9.14 27.81
CA THR A 121 3.93 -7.73 27.43
C THR A 121 5.25 -7.12 26.94
N VAL A 122 6.41 -7.60 27.40
CA VAL A 122 7.74 -7.03 27.12
C VAL A 122 8.01 -6.80 25.61
N PRO A 123 7.81 -7.76 24.69
CA PRO A 123 8.10 -7.55 23.26
C PRO A 123 7.06 -6.69 22.54
N VAL A 124 5.84 -6.54 23.08
CA VAL A 124 4.71 -5.90 22.37
C VAL A 124 4.99 -4.43 22.04
N PRO A 125 5.44 -3.56 22.97
CA PRO A 125 5.78 -2.17 22.65
C PRO A 125 6.88 -2.05 21.59
N LEU A 126 7.87 -2.93 21.60
CA LEU A 126 8.97 -2.94 20.62
C LEU A 126 8.43 -3.27 19.22
N LEU A 127 7.67 -4.36 19.10
CA LEU A 127 7.08 -4.81 17.84
C LEU A 127 6.10 -3.78 17.27
N ILE A 128 5.20 -3.26 18.10
CA ILE A 128 4.27 -2.20 17.70
C ILE A 128 5.06 -0.97 17.24
N SER A 129 6.10 -0.55 17.96
CA SER A 129 6.90 0.61 17.57
C SER A 129 7.60 0.42 16.23
N ALA A 130 8.18 -0.76 15.98
CA ALA A 130 8.82 -1.10 14.71
C ALA A 130 7.82 -1.10 13.55
N LEU A 131 6.67 -1.76 13.71
CA LEU A 131 5.60 -1.79 12.69
C LEU A 131 5.00 -0.40 12.45
N ARG A 132 4.83 0.41 13.50
CA ARG A 132 4.40 1.80 13.39
C ARG A 132 5.43 2.64 12.64
N TRP A 133 6.72 2.43 12.87
CA TRP A 133 7.79 3.12 12.14
C TRP A 133 7.78 2.78 10.64
N LEU A 134 7.47 1.53 10.31
CA LEU A 134 7.29 1.08 8.92
C LEU A 134 6.07 1.74 8.27
N ASP A 135 4.94 1.76 8.98
CA ASP A 135 3.66 2.34 8.55
C ASP A 135 3.68 3.88 8.38
N LYS A 136 4.68 4.59 8.93
CA LYS A 136 4.73 6.08 8.90
C LYS A 136 4.69 6.69 7.49
N VAL A 137 5.08 5.96 6.44
CA VAL A 137 5.11 6.49 5.06
C VAL A 137 3.70 6.69 4.52
N GLU A 138 2.81 5.71 4.68
CA GLU A 138 1.40 5.78 4.32
C GLU A 138 0.57 5.26 5.51
N PRO A 139 0.29 6.13 6.51
CA PRO A 139 -0.23 5.68 7.79
C PRO A 139 -1.59 4.99 7.69
N THR A 140 -1.63 3.76 8.19
CA THR A 140 -2.87 3.00 8.37
C THR A 140 -3.69 3.60 9.52
N PRO A 141 -5.03 3.71 9.40
CA PRO A 141 -5.87 4.23 10.48
C PRO A 141 -5.75 3.36 11.74
N TRP A 142 -5.57 3.99 12.90
CA TRP A 142 -5.36 3.31 14.19
C TRP A 142 -6.43 2.25 14.51
N ARG A 143 -7.69 2.54 14.19
CA ARG A 143 -8.81 1.60 14.39
C ARG A 143 -8.60 0.27 13.64
N THR A 144 -7.92 0.29 12.50
CA THR A 144 -7.59 -0.90 11.72
C THR A 144 -6.48 -1.70 12.39
N LEU A 145 -5.46 -1.00 12.93
CA LEU A 145 -4.35 -1.63 13.63
C LEU A 145 -4.80 -2.27 14.95
N VAL A 146 -5.66 -1.58 15.71
CA VAL A 146 -6.28 -2.12 16.93
C VAL A 146 -7.13 -3.33 16.61
N PHE A 147 -7.93 -3.28 15.54
CA PHE A 147 -8.70 -4.45 15.10
C PHE A 147 -7.79 -5.63 14.74
N ALA A 148 -6.71 -5.39 13.98
CA ALA A 148 -5.76 -6.42 13.60
C ALA A 148 -5.12 -7.08 14.84
N PHE A 149 -4.63 -6.28 15.78
CA PHE A 149 -4.07 -6.78 17.04
C PHE A 149 -5.10 -7.54 17.88
N ALA A 150 -6.29 -6.96 18.08
CA ALA A 150 -7.35 -7.59 18.88
C ALA A 150 -7.88 -8.89 18.24
N TRP A 151 -7.94 -8.95 16.91
CA TRP A 151 -8.27 -10.19 16.21
C TRP A 151 -7.23 -11.27 16.49
N GLY A 152 -5.94 -10.94 16.36
CA GLY A 152 -4.85 -11.85 16.68
C GLY A 152 -4.91 -12.35 18.12
N ALA A 153 -5.04 -11.42 19.07
CA ALA A 153 -5.03 -11.72 20.50
C ALA A 153 -6.28 -12.44 21.02
N CYS A 154 -7.43 -12.29 20.34
CA CYS A 154 -8.70 -12.83 20.84
C CYS A 154 -9.33 -13.87 19.91
N ALA A 155 -9.58 -13.52 18.64
CA ALA A 155 -10.30 -14.43 17.76
C ALA A 155 -9.38 -15.57 17.27
N ALA A 156 -8.18 -15.24 16.80
CA ALA A 156 -7.28 -16.22 16.21
C ALA A 156 -6.72 -17.20 17.25
N THR A 157 -6.36 -16.70 18.43
CA THR A 157 -5.91 -17.51 19.58
C THR A 157 -7.00 -18.43 20.11
N LEU A 158 -8.25 -17.96 20.21
CA LEU A 158 -9.36 -18.81 20.64
C LEU A 158 -9.63 -19.92 19.63
N VAL A 159 -9.63 -19.59 18.33
CA VAL A 159 -9.76 -20.59 17.26
C VAL A 159 -8.63 -21.61 17.34
N ALA A 160 -7.40 -21.17 17.58
CA ALA A 160 -6.24 -22.05 17.72
C ALA A 160 -6.37 -23.00 18.92
N ILE A 161 -6.69 -22.49 20.11
CA ILE A 161 -6.87 -23.31 21.32
C ILE A 161 -7.97 -24.36 21.08
N VAL A 162 -9.14 -23.92 20.64
CA VAL A 162 -10.29 -24.81 20.41
C VAL A 162 -9.98 -25.88 19.36
N ALA A 163 -9.34 -25.49 18.26
CA ALA A 163 -9.00 -26.44 17.20
C ALA A 163 -7.88 -27.40 17.61
N ASN A 164 -6.90 -26.96 18.41
CA ASN A 164 -5.86 -27.83 18.94
C ASN A 164 -6.48 -28.89 19.86
N THR A 165 -7.40 -28.50 20.76
CA THR A 165 -8.13 -29.45 21.61
C THR A 165 -8.93 -30.47 20.79
N PHE A 166 -9.68 -30.01 19.77
CA PHE A 166 -10.44 -30.91 18.90
C PHE A 166 -9.53 -31.82 18.06
N ALA A 167 -8.37 -31.34 17.62
CA ALA A 167 -7.42 -32.16 16.89
C ALA A 167 -6.88 -33.28 17.79
N THR A 168 -6.43 -32.96 19.01
CA THR A 168 -5.97 -33.96 19.98
C THR A 168 -7.07 -34.98 20.32
N GLU A 169 -8.31 -34.53 20.55
CA GLU A 169 -9.45 -35.42 20.85
C GLU A 169 -9.83 -36.30 19.63
N TRP A 170 -9.77 -35.75 18.41
CA TRP A 170 -10.07 -36.50 17.20
C TRP A 170 -8.98 -37.53 16.89
N LEU A 171 -7.69 -37.18 17.01
CA LEU A 171 -6.58 -38.12 16.80
C LEU A 171 -6.68 -39.31 17.76
N THR A 172 -6.87 -39.04 19.06
CA THR A 172 -7.04 -40.07 20.10
C THR A 172 -8.26 -40.96 19.89
N THR A 173 -9.29 -40.50 19.17
CA THR A 173 -10.54 -41.26 18.96
C THR A 173 -10.62 -41.97 17.60
N SER A 174 -9.86 -41.54 16.57
CA SER A 174 -10.09 -41.96 15.18
C SER A 174 -9.00 -42.84 14.56
N VAL A 175 -7.88 -43.08 15.25
CA VAL A 175 -6.81 -43.95 14.74
C VAL A 175 -6.52 -45.10 15.71
N ILE A 176 -6.65 -46.34 15.20
CA ILE A 176 -6.16 -47.55 15.87
C ILE A 176 -4.65 -47.63 15.60
N THR A 177 -3.84 -46.81 16.29
CA THR A 177 -2.36 -46.91 16.27
C THR A 177 -1.81 -46.81 17.68
N ASN A 178 -1.12 -47.86 18.13
CA ASN A 178 -0.60 -48.02 19.49
C ASN A 178 0.72 -47.26 19.72
N THR A 179 0.78 -45.96 19.47
CA THR A 179 1.95 -45.15 19.90
C THR A 179 1.58 -43.68 20.11
N ASP A 180 1.32 -43.32 21.37
CA ASP A 180 0.92 -41.98 21.81
C ASP A 180 1.90 -40.87 21.35
N THR A 181 3.18 -41.18 21.14
CA THR A 181 4.22 -40.20 20.78
C THR A 181 4.20 -39.70 19.33
N ASP A 182 3.70 -40.49 18.36
CA ASP A 182 3.71 -40.06 16.95
C ASP A 182 2.52 -39.14 16.61
N GLU A 183 1.41 -39.26 17.35
CA GLU A 183 0.17 -38.52 17.14
C GLU A 183 0.28 -37.06 17.59
N ASP A 184 0.89 -36.82 18.77
CA ASP A 184 1.12 -35.47 19.30
C ASP A 184 2.08 -34.65 18.41
N ILE A 185 3.08 -35.29 17.82
CA ILE A 185 4.06 -34.64 16.95
C ILE A 185 3.41 -34.21 15.63
N VAL A 186 2.59 -35.06 15.00
CA VAL A 186 1.93 -34.72 13.72
C VAL A 186 0.90 -33.60 13.92
N GLY A 187 0.10 -33.67 15.00
CA GLY A 187 -0.86 -32.63 15.37
C GLY A 187 -0.20 -31.27 15.61
N ALA A 188 0.83 -31.24 16.46
CA ALA A 188 1.55 -30.01 16.80
C ALA A 188 2.34 -29.45 15.61
N VAL A 189 3.04 -30.28 14.84
CA VAL A 189 3.95 -29.79 13.78
C VAL A 189 3.22 -29.40 12.50
N LEU A 190 2.11 -30.06 12.15
CA LEU A 190 1.43 -29.84 10.88
C LEU A 190 0.04 -29.19 11.02
N VAL A 191 -0.79 -29.66 11.97
CA VAL A 191 -2.19 -29.21 12.06
C VAL A 191 -2.28 -27.84 12.74
N ALA A 192 -1.59 -27.64 13.87
CA ALA A 192 -1.64 -26.37 14.59
C ALA A 192 -1.20 -25.17 13.72
N PRO A 193 -0.06 -25.20 13.00
CA PRO A 193 0.35 -24.09 12.13
C PRO A 193 -0.66 -23.77 11.03
N VAL A 194 -1.33 -24.79 10.47
CA VAL A 194 -2.37 -24.59 9.45
C VAL A 194 -3.52 -23.79 10.04
N VAL A 195 -4.08 -24.24 11.16
CA VAL A 195 -5.24 -23.57 11.76
C VAL A 195 -4.90 -22.17 12.21
N GLU A 196 -3.77 -22.02 12.88
CA GLU A 196 -3.35 -20.73 13.41
C GLU A 196 -3.10 -19.70 12.33
N GLU A 197 -2.35 -20.06 11.27
CA GLU A 197 -2.06 -19.11 10.19
C GLU A 197 -3.33 -18.77 9.41
N ILE A 198 -4.25 -19.72 9.19
CA ILE A 198 -5.56 -19.43 8.59
C ILE A 198 -6.36 -18.45 9.46
N ALA A 199 -6.41 -18.69 10.78
CA ALA A 199 -7.15 -17.85 11.73
C ALA A 199 -6.58 -16.43 11.80
N LYS A 200 -5.25 -16.28 11.79
CA LYS A 200 -4.55 -14.97 11.69
C LYS A 200 -4.85 -14.30 10.35
N VAL A 201 -4.68 -15.02 9.24
CA VAL A 201 -4.85 -14.48 7.88
C VAL A 201 -6.31 -14.10 7.59
N ALA A 202 -7.28 -14.70 8.26
CA ALA A 202 -8.69 -14.29 8.16
C ALA A 202 -8.89 -12.80 8.47
N ALA A 203 -8.17 -12.23 9.44
CA ALA A 203 -8.23 -10.77 9.70
C ALA A 203 -7.74 -9.96 8.50
N ILE A 204 -6.64 -10.39 7.90
CA ILE A 204 -6.03 -9.73 6.73
C ILE A 204 -7.00 -9.79 5.54
N LEU A 205 -7.61 -10.95 5.30
CA LEU A 205 -8.62 -11.15 4.27
C LEU A 205 -9.84 -10.26 4.49
N LEU A 206 -10.37 -10.19 5.71
CA LEU A 206 -11.50 -9.32 6.06
C LEU A 206 -11.17 -7.84 5.81
N LEU A 207 -9.96 -7.39 6.16
CA LEU A 207 -9.50 -6.03 5.90
C LEU A 207 -9.30 -5.77 4.41
N TYR A 208 -8.76 -6.72 3.67
CA TYR A 208 -8.58 -6.64 2.22
C TYR A 208 -9.93 -6.48 1.50
N LEU A 209 -10.95 -7.26 1.90
CA LEU A 209 -12.27 -7.25 1.26
C LEU A 209 -13.12 -6.04 1.68
N TYR A 210 -13.20 -5.73 2.98
CA TYR A 210 -14.14 -4.72 3.50
C TYR A 210 -13.53 -3.35 3.74
N ARG A 211 -12.18 -3.23 3.74
CA ARG A 211 -11.44 -1.98 3.92
C ARG A 211 -10.34 -1.80 2.87
N PRO A 212 -10.62 -1.95 1.56
CA PRO A 212 -9.59 -1.86 0.50
C PRO A 212 -8.87 -0.51 0.45
N ARG A 213 -9.49 0.57 0.97
CA ARG A 213 -8.85 1.89 1.08
C ARG A 213 -7.70 1.93 2.09
N ASN A 214 -7.71 1.04 3.09
CA ASN A 214 -6.67 0.95 4.11
C ASN A 214 -5.56 -0.02 3.72
N PHE A 215 -5.71 -0.69 2.58
CA PHE A 215 -4.83 -1.74 2.11
C PHE A 215 -4.23 -1.29 0.77
N THR A 216 -3.23 -0.40 0.83
CA THR A 216 -2.78 0.40 -0.32
C THR A 216 -1.58 -0.17 -1.06
N GLY A 217 -0.89 -1.14 -0.45
CA GLY A 217 0.20 -1.88 -1.08
C GLY A 217 0.94 -2.83 -0.14
N LEU A 218 2.18 -3.15 -0.50
CA LEU A 218 3.03 -4.13 0.18
C LEU A 218 3.23 -3.83 1.68
N LEU A 219 3.61 -2.60 2.03
CA LEU A 219 3.83 -2.23 3.44
C LEU A 219 2.57 -2.33 4.30
N SER A 220 1.39 -1.97 3.76
CA SER A 220 0.13 -2.10 4.50
C SER A 220 -0.15 -3.57 4.84
N GLY A 221 0.10 -4.47 3.89
CA GLY A 221 -0.04 -5.91 4.10
C GLY A 221 0.90 -6.45 5.17
N ILE A 222 2.17 -6.06 5.13
CA ILE A 222 3.18 -6.43 6.14
C ILE A 222 2.80 -5.88 7.52
N VAL A 223 2.44 -4.61 7.62
CA VAL A 223 2.09 -3.97 8.89
C VAL A 223 0.85 -4.63 9.50
N LEU A 224 -0.20 -4.84 8.71
CA LEU A 224 -1.42 -5.49 9.21
C LEU A 224 -1.16 -6.92 9.66
N ALA A 225 -0.41 -7.70 8.87
CA ALA A 225 0.00 -9.05 9.25
C ALA A 225 0.81 -9.07 10.55
N GLY A 226 1.80 -8.16 10.67
CA GLY A 226 2.59 -8.00 11.87
C GLY A 226 1.74 -7.69 13.10
N PHE A 227 0.76 -6.78 13.00
CA PHE A 227 -0.14 -6.46 14.11
C PHE A 227 -1.01 -7.66 14.52
N VAL A 228 -1.55 -8.43 13.57
CA VAL A 228 -2.30 -9.66 13.87
C VAL A 228 -1.39 -10.66 14.57
N ALA A 229 -0.21 -10.93 14.02
CA ALA A 229 0.74 -11.89 14.56
C ALA A 229 1.26 -11.50 15.94
N THR A 230 1.54 -10.22 16.19
CA THR A 230 1.93 -9.72 17.52
C THR A 230 0.80 -9.89 18.54
N GLY A 231 -0.46 -9.67 18.16
CA GLY A 231 -1.60 -9.93 19.03
C GLY A 231 -1.73 -11.42 19.39
N PHE A 232 -1.58 -12.29 18.40
CA PHE A 232 -1.58 -13.74 18.61
C PHE A 232 -0.46 -14.18 19.55
N ALA A 233 0.78 -13.82 19.21
CA ALA A 233 1.96 -14.14 19.99
C ALA A 233 1.88 -13.60 21.43
N PHE A 234 1.28 -12.43 21.63
CA PHE A 234 1.06 -11.89 22.97
C PHE A 234 0.30 -12.89 23.85
N THR A 235 -0.85 -13.37 23.39
CA THR A 235 -1.71 -14.27 24.18
C THR A 235 -1.07 -15.64 24.35
N GLU A 236 -0.49 -16.15 23.27
CA GLU A 236 0.21 -17.43 23.31
C GLU A 236 1.38 -17.40 24.30
N ASN A 237 2.17 -16.32 24.30
CA ASN A 237 3.25 -16.14 25.27
C ASN A 237 2.75 -16.11 26.73
N ILE A 238 1.54 -15.60 27.01
CA ILE A 238 0.97 -15.64 28.37
C ILE A 238 0.81 -17.09 28.81
N LEU A 239 0.22 -17.93 27.94
CA LEU A 239 0.00 -19.34 28.23
C LEU A 239 1.33 -20.07 28.47
N TYR A 240 2.27 -19.99 27.52
CA TYR A 240 3.56 -20.69 27.66
C TYR A 240 4.38 -20.24 28.87
N LEU A 241 4.44 -18.93 29.15
CA LEU A 241 5.19 -18.41 30.29
C LEU A 241 4.49 -18.68 31.62
N GLY A 242 3.16 -18.69 31.65
CA GLY A 242 2.39 -19.04 32.83
C GLY A 242 2.52 -20.52 33.17
N THR A 243 2.39 -21.42 32.19
CA THR A 243 2.60 -22.86 32.39
C THR A 243 4.02 -23.17 32.84
N ALA A 244 5.04 -22.56 32.21
CA ALA A 244 6.43 -22.75 32.60
C ALA A 244 6.73 -22.24 34.03
N TYR A 245 5.99 -21.23 34.50
CA TYR A 245 6.08 -20.75 35.87
C TYR A 245 5.46 -21.73 36.86
N ASP A 246 4.28 -22.27 36.55
CA ASP A 246 3.64 -23.27 37.41
C ASP A 246 4.50 -24.55 37.50
N GLU A 247 5.10 -24.99 36.40
CA GLU A 247 6.08 -26.09 36.40
C GLU A 247 7.26 -25.84 37.36
N ASP A 248 7.81 -24.62 37.35
CA ASP A 248 8.90 -24.22 38.26
C ASP A 248 8.44 -24.23 39.73
N GLN A 249 7.16 -23.90 40.01
CA GLN A 249 6.61 -23.96 41.37
C GLN A 249 6.42 -25.39 41.86
N GLU A 250 5.95 -26.30 41.00
CA GLU A 250 5.73 -27.70 41.34
C GLU A 250 7.03 -28.47 41.61
N LEU A 251 8.09 -28.18 40.85
CA LEU A 251 9.40 -28.81 41.00
C LEU A 251 10.18 -28.28 42.24
N GLY A 252 9.83 -27.09 42.73
CA GLY A 252 10.43 -26.45 43.90
C GLY A 252 11.90 -26.02 43.72
N ALA A 253 12.48 -25.39 44.75
CA ALA A 253 13.87 -24.89 44.74
C ALA A 253 14.96 -25.98 44.74
N ALA A 254 14.59 -27.25 44.61
CA ALA A 254 15.48 -28.42 44.66
C ALA A 254 15.91 -28.92 43.27
N GLY A 255 15.42 -28.32 42.19
CA GLY A 255 15.91 -28.61 40.85
C GLY A 255 17.22 -27.87 40.59
N ASP A 256 18.34 -28.60 40.51
CA ASP A 256 19.66 -28.08 40.07
C ASP A 256 19.67 -27.62 38.58
N GLY A 257 18.51 -27.40 37.98
CA GLY A 257 18.28 -27.10 36.57
C GLY A 257 18.03 -25.62 36.27
N VAL A 258 18.09 -25.27 34.99
CA VAL A 258 17.68 -23.95 34.48
C VAL A 258 16.16 -23.84 34.61
N SER A 259 15.65 -22.75 35.22
CA SER A 259 14.21 -22.45 35.32
C SER A 259 13.52 -22.56 33.95
N SER A 260 12.42 -23.32 33.88
CA SER A 260 11.58 -23.49 32.70
C SER A 260 11.06 -22.12 32.23
N THR A 261 10.63 -21.28 33.18
CA THR A 261 10.20 -19.90 32.91
C THR A 261 11.31 -19.09 32.22
N ALA A 262 12.54 -19.16 32.74
CA ALA A 262 13.68 -18.42 32.20
C ALA A 262 14.06 -18.93 30.79
N ALA A 263 14.09 -20.25 30.59
CA ALA A 263 14.36 -20.85 29.28
C ALA A 263 13.30 -20.45 28.25
N THR A 264 12.02 -20.59 28.60
CA THR A 264 10.89 -20.19 27.76
C THR A 264 10.92 -18.70 27.45
N PHE A 265 11.25 -17.84 28.42
CA PHE A 265 11.40 -16.40 28.20
C PHE A 265 12.52 -16.09 27.20
N VAL A 266 13.69 -16.69 27.35
CA VAL A 266 14.81 -16.46 26.42
C VAL A 266 14.43 -16.90 25.01
N VAL A 267 13.89 -18.10 24.84
CA VAL A 267 13.54 -18.63 23.52
C VAL A 267 12.43 -17.80 22.87
N ARG A 268 11.33 -17.53 23.59
CA ARG A 268 10.14 -16.89 23.02
C ARG A 268 10.25 -15.36 22.92
N ILE A 269 10.83 -14.72 23.92
CA ILE A 269 10.83 -13.25 24.04
C ILE A 269 12.11 -12.63 23.50
N ILE A 270 13.27 -13.25 23.74
CA ILE A 270 14.57 -12.69 23.32
C ILE A 270 14.97 -13.20 21.94
N MET A 271 14.99 -14.52 21.74
CA MET A 271 15.43 -15.12 20.49
C MET A 271 14.34 -15.01 19.41
N SER A 272 13.09 -15.34 19.72
CA SER A 272 12.04 -15.42 18.70
C SER A 272 10.91 -14.37 18.76
N PRO A 273 11.14 -13.09 19.17
CA PRO A 273 10.05 -12.10 19.25
C PRO A 273 9.41 -11.78 17.89
N PHE A 274 10.11 -12.09 16.80
CA PHE A 274 9.63 -11.89 15.43
C PHE A 274 9.11 -13.17 14.75
N ALA A 275 9.06 -14.33 15.43
CA ALA A 275 8.65 -15.59 14.79
C ALA A 275 7.26 -15.51 14.15
N HIS A 276 6.20 -15.27 14.94
CA HIS A 276 4.85 -15.13 14.35
C HIS A 276 4.77 -13.99 13.33
N PRO A 277 5.31 -12.77 13.60
CA PRO A 277 5.38 -11.73 12.59
C PRO A 277 6.05 -12.17 11.28
N LEU A 278 7.13 -12.95 11.33
CA LEU A 278 7.84 -13.44 10.15
C LEU A 278 6.96 -14.37 9.32
N PHE A 279 6.26 -15.31 9.95
CA PHE A 279 5.39 -16.26 9.26
C PHE A 279 4.22 -15.54 8.60
N THR A 280 3.37 -14.90 9.41
CA THR A 280 2.14 -14.26 8.94
C THR A 280 2.39 -13.13 7.94
N THR A 281 3.57 -12.49 8.01
CA THR A 281 3.96 -11.47 7.01
C THR A 281 4.07 -12.03 5.60
N LEU A 282 4.38 -13.32 5.40
CA LEU A 282 4.37 -13.93 4.06
C LEU A 282 2.98 -13.84 3.41
N ALA A 283 1.92 -14.13 4.17
CA ALA A 283 0.54 -13.90 3.74
C ALA A 283 0.27 -12.41 3.53
N GLY A 284 0.72 -11.56 4.47
CA GLY A 284 0.64 -10.10 4.35
C GLY A 284 1.24 -9.55 3.06
N ILE A 285 2.39 -10.07 2.62
CA ILE A 285 3.05 -9.74 1.36
C ILE A 285 2.18 -10.15 0.18
N GLY A 286 1.62 -11.38 0.19
CA GLY A 286 0.72 -11.87 -0.85
C GLY A 286 -0.50 -10.97 -1.06
N PHE A 287 -1.20 -10.61 0.03
CA PHE A 287 -2.29 -9.62 -0.01
C PHE A 287 -1.79 -8.24 -0.43
N GLY A 288 -0.64 -7.80 0.09
CA GLY A 288 0.07 -6.55 -0.22
C GLY A 288 0.24 -6.34 -1.72
N LEU A 289 0.78 -7.35 -2.39
CA LEU A 289 0.98 -7.35 -3.84
C LEU A 289 -0.36 -7.41 -4.58
N ALA A 290 -1.29 -8.28 -4.15
CA ALA A 290 -2.63 -8.39 -4.74
C ALA A 290 -3.42 -7.08 -4.69
N ALA A 291 -3.17 -6.20 -3.71
CA ALA A 291 -3.80 -4.89 -3.62
C ALA A 291 -3.28 -3.87 -4.62
N THR A 292 -2.06 -4.06 -5.13
CA THR A 292 -1.46 -3.18 -6.15
C THR A 292 -1.83 -3.58 -7.57
N LEU A 293 -2.42 -4.76 -7.75
CA LEU A 293 -2.79 -5.28 -9.07
C LEU A 293 -4.11 -4.67 -9.59
N PRO A 294 -4.21 -4.45 -10.92
CA PRO A 294 -5.47 -4.04 -11.56
C PRO A 294 -6.60 -5.05 -11.33
N ALA A 295 -7.84 -4.55 -11.32
CA ALA A 295 -9.05 -5.37 -11.16
C ALA A 295 -9.20 -6.47 -12.22
N ARG A 296 -8.59 -6.32 -13.40
CA ARG A 296 -8.61 -7.34 -14.47
C ARG A 296 -7.75 -8.58 -14.16
N ARG A 297 -6.79 -8.50 -13.24
CA ARG A 297 -5.86 -9.61 -12.91
C ARG A 297 -6.38 -10.47 -11.75
N GLN A 298 -7.64 -10.92 -11.83
CA GLN A 298 -8.31 -11.63 -10.73
C GLN A 298 -7.56 -12.90 -10.29
N THR A 299 -7.05 -13.69 -11.24
CA THR A 299 -6.25 -14.89 -10.94
C THR A 299 -5.07 -14.57 -10.03
N LEU A 300 -4.26 -13.57 -10.38
CA LEU A 300 -3.10 -13.19 -9.54
C LEU A 300 -3.50 -12.61 -8.19
N ARG A 301 -4.69 -11.98 -8.09
CA ARG A 301 -5.22 -11.47 -6.82
C ARG A 301 -5.69 -12.58 -5.88
N ILE A 302 -5.83 -13.81 -6.37
CA ILE A 302 -6.13 -15.00 -5.57
C ILE A 302 -4.85 -15.80 -5.33
N VAL A 303 -4.03 -16.01 -6.38
CA VAL A 303 -2.80 -16.82 -6.30
C VAL A 303 -1.77 -16.20 -5.35
N LEU A 304 -1.56 -14.88 -5.39
CA LEU A 304 -0.55 -14.24 -4.53
C LEU A 304 -0.87 -14.38 -3.02
N PRO A 305 -2.09 -14.08 -2.54
CA PRO A 305 -2.47 -14.35 -1.16
C PRO A 305 -2.39 -15.83 -0.79
N SER A 306 -2.84 -16.73 -1.66
CA SER A 306 -2.80 -18.17 -1.38
C SER A 306 -1.37 -18.69 -1.24
N PHE A 307 -0.45 -18.26 -2.12
CA PHE A 307 0.96 -18.61 -2.01
C PHE A 307 1.60 -18.01 -0.75
N GLY A 308 1.23 -16.77 -0.39
CA GLY A 308 1.66 -16.15 0.86
C GLY A 308 1.18 -16.92 2.10
N LEU A 309 -0.08 -17.38 2.11
CA LEU A 309 -0.63 -18.22 3.19
C LEU A 309 0.07 -19.58 3.26
N LEU A 310 0.28 -20.24 2.12
CA LEU A 310 1.00 -21.51 2.09
C LEU A 310 2.42 -21.34 2.63
N GLY A 311 3.14 -20.30 2.21
CA GLY A 311 4.46 -19.96 2.76
C GLY A 311 4.43 -19.69 4.26
N SER A 312 3.38 -19.00 4.76
CA SER A 312 3.14 -18.76 6.19
C SER A 312 3.06 -20.07 6.96
N ILE A 313 2.19 -20.97 6.50
CA ILE A 313 1.95 -22.28 7.12
C ILE A 313 3.22 -23.12 7.10
N SER A 314 3.88 -23.22 5.95
CA SER A 314 5.08 -24.04 5.79
C SER A 314 6.24 -23.55 6.67
N LEU A 315 6.46 -22.23 6.73
CA LEU A 315 7.53 -21.67 7.56
C LEU A 315 7.22 -21.82 9.04
N HIS A 316 5.95 -21.67 9.44
CA HIS A 316 5.52 -21.88 10.81
C HIS A 316 5.64 -23.36 11.21
N ALA A 317 5.16 -24.29 10.38
CA ALA A 317 5.32 -25.72 10.61
C ALA A 317 6.80 -26.14 10.71
N LEU A 318 7.65 -25.57 9.85
CA LEU A 318 9.08 -25.81 9.92
C LEU A 318 9.67 -25.33 11.24
N TRP A 319 9.29 -24.14 11.71
CA TRP A 319 9.70 -23.64 13.03
C TRP A 319 9.19 -24.53 14.16
N ASN A 320 7.91 -24.93 14.13
CA ASN A 320 7.35 -25.76 15.18
C ASN A 320 8.01 -27.15 15.23
N GLY A 321 8.38 -27.72 14.08
CA GLY A 321 9.20 -28.93 14.00
C GLY A 321 10.59 -28.78 14.62
N THR A 322 11.13 -27.56 14.74
CA THR A 322 12.42 -27.35 15.45
C THR A 322 12.29 -27.53 16.96
N ALA A 323 11.08 -27.48 17.52
CA ALA A 323 10.87 -27.72 18.95
C ALA A 323 11.25 -29.16 19.38
N SER A 324 11.25 -30.12 18.44
CA SER A 324 11.73 -31.48 18.67
C SER A 324 13.27 -31.60 18.64
N LEU A 325 13.98 -30.55 18.23
CA LEU A 325 15.44 -30.51 18.21
C LEU A 325 15.98 -29.98 19.54
N HIS A 326 17.07 -30.57 20.01
CA HIS A 326 17.70 -30.19 21.27
C HIS A 326 19.12 -29.63 21.06
N GLY A 327 19.56 -28.74 21.95
CA GLY A 327 20.93 -28.24 21.99
C GLY A 327 21.41 -27.58 20.69
N LEU A 328 22.54 -28.05 20.16
CA LEU A 328 23.20 -27.47 18.98
C LEU A 328 22.35 -27.56 17.71
N ALA A 329 21.49 -28.57 17.57
CA ALA A 329 20.64 -28.72 16.38
C ALA A 329 19.59 -27.62 16.29
N PHE A 330 18.90 -27.32 17.41
CA PHE A 330 17.98 -26.18 17.51
C PHE A 330 18.70 -24.87 17.18
N LEU A 331 19.87 -24.64 17.80
CA LEU A 331 20.65 -23.42 17.59
C LEU A 331 21.12 -23.27 16.13
N ALA A 332 21.49 -24.37 15.47
CA ALA A 332 21.89 -24.37 14.06
C ALA A 332 20.72 -23.97 13.14
N VAL A 333 19.53 -24.55 13.33
CA VAL A 333 18.35 -24.16 12.53
C VAL A 333 17.97 -22.70 12.82
N TYR A 334 18.02 -22.28 14.08
CA TYR A 334 17.75 -20.90 14.44
C TYR A 334 18.71 -19.91 13.77
N LEU A 335 20.03 -20.13 13.87
CA LEU A 335 21.05 -19.20 13.36
C LEU A 335 21.25 -19.25 11.84
N LEU A 336 21.09 -20.43 11.23
CA LEU A 336 21.38 -20.62 9.80
C LEU A 336 20.13 -20.45 8.92
N LEU A 337 18.93 -20.60 9.48
CA LEU A 337 17.68 -20.48 8.73
C LEU A 337 16.80 -19.35 9.25
N MET A 338 16.44 -19.36 10.54
CA MET A 338 15.45 -18.42 11.06
C MET A 338 15.96 -16.97 11.11
N ALA A 339 17.14 -16.76 11.69
CA ALA A 339 17.73 -15.43 11.80
C ALA A 339 18.01 -14.79 10.42
N PRO A 340 18.56 -15.51 9.41
CA PRO A 340 18.72 -14.97 8.05
C PRO A 340 17.40 -14.64 7.35
N LEU A 341 16.36 -15.47 7.51
CA LEU A 341 15.03 -15.19 6.94
C LEU A 341 14.42 -13.93 7.58
N CYS A 342 14.50 -13.81 8.91
CA CYS A 342 14.05 -12.63 9.63
C CYS A 342 14.82 -11.37 9.19
N ALA A 343 16.16 -11.45 9.13
CA ALA A 343 17.02 -10.37 8.67
C ALA A 343 16.71 -9.96 7.22
N SER A 344 16.45 -10.93 6.33
CA SER A 344 16.08 -10.69 4.93
C SER A 344 14.73 -9.98 4.82
N LEU A 345 13.75 -10.37 5.64
CA LEU A 345 12.45 -9.69 5.69
C LEU A 345 12.61 -8.25 6.21
N ILE A 346 13.34 -8.05 7.31
CA ILE A 346 13.63 -6.71 7.85
C ILE A 346 14.31 -5.85 6.79
N TRP A 347 15.36 -6.37 6.15
CA TRP A 347 16.05 -5.69 5.05
C TRP A 347 15.10 -5.32 3.92
N LEU A 348 14.27 -6.26 3.45
CA LEU A 348 13.29 -6.04 2.38
C LEU A 348 12.32 -4.92 2.74
N THR A 349 11.79 -4.91 3.97
CA THR A 349 10.83 -3.88 4.41
C THR A 349 11.48 -2.51 4.53
N VAL A 350 12.69 -2.42 5.09
CA VAL A 350 13.45 -1.17 5.23
C VAL A 350 13.84 -0.63 3.85
N TRP A 351 14.33 -1.50 2.97
CA TRP A 351 14.67 -1.15 1.59
C TRP A 351 13.44 -0.65 0.82
N TYR A 352 12.32 -1.36 0.91
CA TYR A 352 11.08 -1.00 0.21
C TYR A 352 10.52 0.33 0.73
N ARG A 353 10.55 0.54 2.05
CA ARG A 353 10.20 1.84 2.66
C ARG A 353 11.07 2.97 2.12
N GLY A 354 12.38 2.76 2.01
CA GLY A 354 13.31 3.72 1.41
C GLY A 354 13.01 3.97 -0.07
N ARG A 355 12.68 2.92 -0.84
CA ARG A 355 12.27 3.03 -2.24
C ARG A 355 11.01 3.85 -2.41
N MET A 356 9.99 3.63 -1.57
CA MET A 356 8.75 4.41 -1.58
C MET A 356 9.00 5.89 -1.32
N LEU A 357 9.83 6.23 -0.32
CA LEU A 357 10.18 7.61 -0.02
C LEU A 357 10.90 8.30 -1.19
N ARG A 358 11.82 7.59 -1.88
CA ARG A 358 12.44 8.08 -3.12
C ARG A 358 11.40 8.29 -4.22
N THR A 359 10.50 7.35 -4.43
CA THR A 359 9.40 7.49 -5.41
C THR A 359 8.53 8.71 -5.11
N VAL A 360 8.19 8.97 -3.85
CA VAL A 360 7.44 10.18 -3.46
C VAL A 360 8.19 11.43 -3.86
N ARG A 361 9.50 11.50 -3.55
CA ARG A 361 10.35 12.63 -3.93
C ARG A 361 10.34 12.88 -5.45
N ASP A 362 10.64 11.84 -6.22
CA ASP A 362 10.84 11.95 -7.67
C ASP A 362 9.54 12.30 -8.40
N VAL A 363 8.41 11.73 -7.94
CA VAL A 363 7.09 12.02 -8.51
C VAL A 363 6.61 13.41 -8.13
N LEU A 364 6.78 13.83 -6.87
CA LEU A 364 6.44 15.21 -6.46
C LEU A 364 7.29 16.25 -7.17
N GLY A 365 8.53 15.93 -7.56
CA GLY A 365 9.35 16.81 -8.39
C GLY A 365 8.67 17.19 -9.72
N ARG A 366 7.85 16.30 -10.30
CA ARG A 366 7.09 16.60 -11.54
C ARG A 366 5.93 17.55 -11.28
N TYR A 367 5.25 17.39 -10.14
CA TYR A 367 4.23 18.36 -9.69
C TYR A 367 4.87 19.71 -9.33
N ALA A 368 6.12 19.70 -8.87
CA ALA A 368 6.87 20.92 -8.60
C ALA A 368 7.16 21.71 -9.88
N ALA A 369 7.54 21.04 -10.95
CA ALA A 369 7.72 21.66 -12.27
C ALA A 369 6.42 22.29 -12.83
N GLN A 370 5.26 21.85 -12.34
CA GLN A 370 3.94 22.38 -12.70
C GLN A 370 3.39 23.41 -11.70
N GLY A 371 4.18 23.78 -10.67
CA GLY A 371 3.78 24.78 -9.67
C GLY A 371 2.79 24.33 -8.60
N TRP A 372 2.46 23.03 -8.54
CA TRP A 372 1.57 22.49 -7.49
C TRP A 372 2.23 22.45 -6.12
N VAL A 373 3.53 22.16 -6.09
CA VAL A 373 4.38 22.10 -4.90
C VAL A 373 5.72 22.80 -5.19
N THR A 374 6.49 23.18 -4.18
CA THR A 374 7.84 23.74 -4.36
C THR A 374 8.87 22.61 -4.59
N PRO A 375 9.99 22.89 -5.28
CA PRO A 375 11.07 21.90 -5.40
C PRO A 375 11.65 21.48 -4.04
N ALA A 376 11.76 22.44 -3.11
CA ALA A 376 12.27 22.18 -1.76
C ALA A 376 11.35 21.24 -0.97
N GLU A 377 10.04 21.47 -1.01
CA GLU A 377 9.11 20.58 -0.31
C GLU A 377 9.03 19.20 -0.98
N ALA A 378 9.05 19.11 -2.31
CA ALA A 378 9.10 17.83 -3.03
C ALA A 378 10.33 17.00 -2.60
N TRP A 379 11.49 17.66 -2.49
CA TRP A 379 12.71 17.04 -1.96
C TRP A 379 12.54 16.58 -0.51
N GLY A 380 12.05 17.46 0.36
CA GLY A 380 11.85 17.21 1.78
C GLY A 380 10.85 16.09 2.09
N MET A 381 9.84 15.91 1.24
CA MET A 381 8.87 14.81 1.36
C MET A 381 9.52 13.44 1.23
N GLY A 382 10.72 13.31 0.64
CA GLY A 382 11.48 12.06 0.64
C GLY A 382 12.09 11.67 2.00
N SER A 383 12.01 12.53 3.02
CA SER A 383 12.62 12.30 4.34
C SER A 383 11.62 12.41 5.49
N MET A 384 11.48 11.33 6.26
CA MET A 384 10.61 11.35 7.45
C MET A 384 11.10 12.30 8.54
N ALA A 385 12.42 12.53 8.63
CA ALA A 385 12.99 13.49 9.57
C ALA A 385 12.60 14.93 9.21
N VAL A 386 12.70 15.29 7.92
CA VAL A 386 12.27 16.61 7.40
C VAL A 386 10.77 16.82 7.63
N ARG A 387 9.95 15.79 7.34
CA ARG A 387 8.50 15.84 7.60
C ARG A 387 8.18 16.06 9.08
N SER A 388 8.95 15.45 9.99
CA SER A 388 8.78 15.69 11.44
C SER A 388 9.15 17.11 11.81
N ARG A 389 10.33 17.59 11.38
CA ARG A 389 10.79 18.96 11.63
C ARG A 389 9.78 20.00 11.14
N ALA A 390 9.18 19.81 9.97
CA ALA A 390 8.12 20.70 9.46
C ALA A 390 6.91 20.78 10.40
N ARG A 391 6.45 19.64 10.93
CA ARG A 391 5.33 19.61 11.90
C ARG A 391 5.73 20.21 13.24
N ASP A 392 6.97 20.00 13.68
CA ASP A 392 7.48 20.55 14.94
C ASP A 392 7.66 22.07 14.87
N LEU A 393 8.08 22.62 13.71
CA LEU A 393 8.11 24.06 13.47
C LEU A 393 6.70 24.67 13.52
N ALA A 394 5.73 24.06 12.82
CA ALA A 394 4.35 24.50 12.85
C ALA A 394 3.73 24.44 14.26
N ARG A 395 4.10 23.42 15.05
CA ARG A 395 3.68 23.31 16.46
C ARG A 395 4.20 24.45 17.31
N ARG A 396 5.47 24.82 17.14
CA ARG A 396 6.16 25.81 17.96
C ARG A 396 5.77 27.23 17.59
N GLU A 397 5.57 27.51 16.30
CA GLU A 397 5.27 28.86 15.81
C GLU A 397 3.77 29.19 15.84
N VAL A 398 2.89 28.18 15.72
CA VAL A 398 1.43 28.38 15.71
C VAL A 398 0.79 27.58 16.83
N ASP A 399 0.53 26.29 16.63
CA ASP A 399 -0.07 25.41 17.64
C ASP A 399 -0.08 23.92 17.21
N ALA A 400 -0.63 23.07 18.07
CA ALA A 400 -0.81 21.64 17.78
C ALA A 400 -1.76 21.36 16.61
N LYS A 401 -2.69 22.26 16.27
CA LYS A 401 -3.66 22.11 15.17
C LYS A 401 -2.98 22.39 13.82
N ALA A 402 -2.13 23.39 13.74
CA ALA A 402 -1.29 23.69 12.60
C ALA A 402 -0.35 22.53 12.26
N ALA A 403 0.30 21.94 13.28
CA ALA A 403 1.10 20.73 13.08
C ALA A 403 0.31 19.55 12.51
N ARG A 404 -0.98 19.40 12.88
CA ARG A 404 -1.88 18.39 12.30
C ARG A 404 -2.20 18.72 10.85
N GLN A 405 -2.51 19.97 10.51
CA GLN A 405 -2.77 20.41 9.13
C GLN A 405 -1.55 20.22 8.23
N VAL A 406 -0.33 20.53 8.69
CA VAL A 406 0.92 20.21 7.97
C VAL A 406 1.06 18.70 7.76
N GLY A 407 0.69 17.89 8.77
CA GLY A 407 0.64 16.44 8.63
C GLY A 407 -0.38 15.95 7.60
N GLU A 408 -1.57 16.55 7.54
CA GLU A 408 -2.58 16.25 6.52
C GLU A 408 -2.09 16.64 5.12
N TYR A 409 -1.45 17.79 4.97
CA TYR A 409 -0.81 18.20 3.72
C TYR A 409 0.21 17.15 3.24
N GLN A 410 1.11 16.71 4.12
CA GLN A 410 2.10 15.66 3.83
C GLN A 410 1.46 14.33 3.42
N ARG A 411 0.36 13.95 4.08
CA ARG A 411 -0.41 12.73 3.75
C ARG A 411 -1.02 12.84 2.36
N VAL A 412 -1.74 13.92 2.06
CA VAL A 412 -2.37 14.12 0.75
C VAL A 412 -1.33 14.16 -0.37
N ALA A 413 -0.22 14.89 -0.19
CA ALA A 413 0.88 14.94 -1.15
C ALA A 413 1.52 13.55 -1.38
N THR A 414 1.71 12.78 -0.31
CA THR A 414 2.24 11.41 -0.41
C THR A 414 1.26 10.50 -1.16
N SER A 415 -0.03 10.56 -0.83
CA SER A 415 -1.07 9.78 -1.53
C SER A 415 -1.15 10.15 -3.02
N LEU A 416 -1.03 11.43 -3.37
CA LEU A 416 -0.99 11.90 -4.76
C LEU A 416 0.21 11.31 -5.51
N ALA A 417 1.40 11.38 -4.91
CA ALA A 417 2.62 10.85 -5.50
C ALA A 417 2.54 9.33 -5.72
N LEU A 418 2.06 8.58 -4.73
CA LEU A 418 1.91 7.13 -4.81
C LEU A 418 0.79 6.72 -5.78
N LEU A 419 -0.28 7.50 -5.91
CA LEU A 419 -1.32 7.28 -6.90
C LEU A 419 -0.75 7.43 -8.32
N ARG A 420 -0.01 8.51 -8.59
CA ARG A 420 0.64 8.76 -9.88
C ARG A 420 1.70 7.72 -10.22
N ALA A 421 2.49 7.28 -9.24
CA ALA A 421 3.48 6.22 -9.41
C ALA A 421 2.80 4.89 -9.84
N ARG A 422 1.71 4.51 -9.17
CA ARG A 422 0.93 3.32 -9.52
C ARG A 422 0.34 3.40 -10.92
N ALA A 423 -0.20 4.55 -11.31
CA ALA A 423 -0.78 4.78 -12.63
C ALA A 423 0.21 4.62 -13.79
N GLN A 424 1.53 4.77 -13.55
CA GLN A 424 2.55 4.49 -14.58
C GLN A 424 2.69 2.99 -14.86
N SER A 425 2.48 2.16 -13.85
CA SER A 425 2.56 0.69 -13.97
C SER A 425 1.21 0.03 -14.28
N THR A 426 0.10 0.74 -14.06
CA THR A 426 -1.25 0.20 -14.14
C THR A 426 -2.19 1.19 -14.80
N ALA A 427 -2.91 0.76 -15.84
CA ALA A 427 -4.01 1.52 -16.42
C ALA A 427 -5.21 1.46 -15.46
N ASP A 428 -5.28 2.39 -14.52
CA ASP A 428 -6.44 2.56 -13.64
C ASP A 428 -7.42 3.57 -14.27
N PRO A 429 -8.62 3.15 -14.70
CA PRO A 429 -9.62 4.05 -15.30
C PRO A 429 -10.07 5.18 -14.38
N ARG A 430 -9.93 5.01 -13.05
CA ARG A 430 -10.31 6.02 -12.04
C ARG A 430 -9.16 6.94 -11.66
N PHE A 431 -8.01 6.81 -12.29
CA PHE A 431 -6.82 7.59 -11.97
C PHE A 431 -7.09 9.09 -12.03
N GLY A 432 -7.62 9.61 -13.16
CA GLY A 432 -7.83 11.05 -13.35
C GLY A 432 -8.77 11.66 -12.30
N ALA A 433 -9.91 11.01 -12.03
CA ALA A 433 -10.85 11.47 -11.01
C ALA A 433 -10.23 11.53 -9.60
N ARG A 434 -9.44 10.51 -9.22
CA ARG A 434 -8.76 10.48 -7.91
C ARG A 434 -7.59 11.45 -7.82
N GLU A 435 -6.87 11.66 -8.91
CA GLU A 435 -5.81 12.67 -8.98
C GLU A 435 -6.40 14.06 -8.74
N GLN A 436 -7.50 14.39 -9.42
CA GLN A 436 -8.21 15.65 -9.24
C GLN A 436 -8.76 15.82 -7.81
N GLU A 437 -9.33 14.77 -7.22
CA GLU A 437 -9.78 14.77 -5.82
C GLU A 437 -8.64 15.13 -4.86
N LEU A 438 -7.47 14.49 -5.01
CA LEU A 438 -6.31 14.73 -4.15
C LEU A 438 -5.74 16.14 -4.36
N LEU A 439 -5.67 16.63 -5.59
CA LEU A 439 -5.24 18.01 -5.88
C LEU A 439 -6.18 19.03 -5.25
N THR A 440 -7.50 18.82 -5.37
CA THR A 440 -8.53 19.69 -4.77
C THR A 440 -8.40 19.72 -3.24
N ARG A 441 -8.10 18.57 -2.62
CA ARG A 441 -7.85 18.48 -1.17
C ARG A 441 -6.50 19.09 -0.75
N LEU A 442 -5.51 19.08 -1.63
CA LEU A 442 -4.16 19.59 -1.34
C LEU A 442 -4.14 21.13 -1.29
N LEU A 443 -4.86 21.78 -2.20
CA LEU A 443 -4.90 23.24 -2.34
C LEU A 443 -5.19 24.01 -1.04
N PRO A 444 -6.28 23.76 -0.30
CA PRO A 444 -6.58 24.52 0.93
C PRO A 444 -5.58 24.24 2.07
N LEU A 445 -4.80 23.17 1.98
CA LEU A 445 -3.78 22.83 2.96
C LEU A 445 -2.42 23.47 2.62
N ARG A 446 -2.24 23.96 1.39
CA ARG A 446 -0.95 24.45 0.88
C ARG A 446 -0.47 25.70 1.59
N ASP A 447 -1.35 26.64 1.90
CA ASP A 447 -1.00 27.94 2.51
C ASP A 447 -0.25 27.76 3.82
N LEU A 448 -0.67 26.78 4.63
CA LEU A 448 0.03 26.42 5.84
C LEU A 448 1.11 25.36 5.58
N GLY A 449 0.82 24.32 4.79
CA GLY A 449 1.69 23.17 4.60
C GLY A 449 3.02 23.49 3.91
N SER A 450 2.97 24.24 2.81
CA SER A 450 4.13 24.43 1.93
C SER A 450 5.27 25.24 2.57
N PRO A 451 5.02 26.35 3.29
CA PRO A 451 6.09 27.10 3.95
C PRO A 451 6.89 26.29 4.98
N TYR A 452 6.21 25.50 5.83
CA TYR A 452 6.90 24.68 6.84
C TYR A 452 7.70 23.54 6.22
N ASN A 453 7.16 22.87 5.20
CA ASN A 453 7.87 21.79 4.52
C ASN A 453 9.08 22.32 3.74
N SER A 454 8.95 23.47 3.06
CA SER A 454 10.04 24.12 2.33
C SER A 454 11.16 24.57 3.29
N ARG A 455 10.82 25.25 4.39
CA ARG A 455 11.80 25.69 5.41
C ARG A 455 12.50 24.50 6.09
N ALA A 456 11.76 23.44 6.39
CA ALA A 456 12.36 22.25 6.99
C ALA A 456 13.29 21.50 6.03
N ALA A 457 13.03 21.56 4.72
CA ALA A 457 13.83 20.92 3.69
C ALA A 457 15.08 21.72 3.31
N ALA A 458 15.04 23.05 3.41
CA ALA A 458 16.11 23.95 2.95
C ALA A 458 17.52 23.59 3.46
N PRO A 459 17.76 23.20 4.73
CA PRO A 459 19.09 22.83 5.21
C PRO A 459 19.62 21.50 4.66
N ALA A 460 18.72 20.61 4.23
CA ALA A 460 19.05 19.26 3.81
C ALA A 460 19.11 19.11 2.28
N MET A 461 18.52 20.06 1.55
CA MET A 461 18.56 20.07 0.10
C MET A 461 20.00 20.33 -0.38
N PRO A 462 20.56 19.49 -1.28
CA PRO A 462 21.84 19.78 -1.91
C PRO A 462 21.74 21.15 -2.59
N ARG A 463 22.61 22.08 -2.21
CA ARG A 463 22.82 23.30 -3.00
C ARG A 463 23.43 22.85 -4.32
N ALA A 464 22.59 22.64 -5.32
CA ALA A 464 23.10 22.47 -6.66
C ALA A 464 23.81 23.77 -7.07
N PRO A 465 25.01 23.71 -7.65
CA PRO A 465 25.54 24.81 -8.42
C PRO A 465 24.70 24.87 -9.71
N TYR A 466 23.61 25.64 -9.73
CA TYR A 466 22.84 25.85 -10.96
C TYR A 466 23.28 27.14 -11.64
N PRO A 467 23.70 27.10 -12.91
CA PRO A 467 23.59 28.21 -13.83
C PRO A 467 22.15 28.18 -14.38
N TYR A 468 21.19 28.67 -13.61
CA TYR A 468 19.90 29.12 -14.16
C TYR A 468 19.65 30.51 -13.56
N PRO A 469 19.42 31.53 -14.40
CA PRO A 469 19.19 32.88 -13.91
C PRO A 469 17.91 32.88 -13.05
N PRO A 470 17.87 33.71 -11.99
CA PRO A 470 16.72 33.78 -11.11
C PRO A 470 15.52 34.28 -11.92
N HIS A 471 14.55 33.40 -12.16
CA HIS A 471 13.21 33.85 -12.51
C HIS A 471 12.65 34.56 -11.28
N THR A 472 12.65 35.88 -11.33
CA THR A 472 11.86 36.75 -10.48
C THR A 472 10.41 36.29 -10.56
N TYR A 473 9.85 35.84 -9.43
CA TYR A 473 8.42 35.61 -9.31
C TYR A 473 7.70 36.94 -9.56
N PRO A 474 6.76 37.04 -10.53
CA PRO A 474 5.88 38.18 -10.55
C PRO A 474 4.98 38.14 -9.30
N PRO A 475 4.68 39.29 -8.69
CA PRO A 475 3.80 39.34 -7.52
C PRO A 475 2.41 38.80 -7.90
N TYR A 476 1.81 38.03 -6.99
CA TYR A 476 0.46 37.50 -7.12
C TYR A 476 -0.56 38.64 -7.26
N THR A 477 -1.02 38.91 -8.48
CA THR A 477 -2.26 39.65 -8.73
C THR A 477 -3.41 38.66 -8.82
N TYR A 478 -4.33 38.72 -7.84
CA TYR A 478 -5.65 38.13 -7.94
C TYR A 478 -6.34 38.63 -9.22
N PRO A 479 -6.98 37.77 -10.03
CA PRO A 479 -7.86 38.26 -11.09
C PRO A 479 -9.09 38.91 -10.44
N PRO A 480 -9.50 40.12 -10.87
CA PRO A 480 -10.71 40.75 -10.36
C PRO A 480 -11.94 39.96 -10.79
N HIS A 481 -12.93 39.93 -9.91
CA HIS A 481 -14.26 39.36 -10.15
C HIS A 481 -14.84 39.81 -11.49
N ALA A 482 -15.05 38.86 -12.41
CA ALA A 482 -15.84 39.09 -13.61
C ALA A 482 -17.32 39.25 -13.20
N GLN A 483 -17.81 40.48 -13.24
CA GLN A 483 -19.24 40.78 -13.20
C GLN A 483 -19.92 40.10 -14.39
N GLN A 484 -20.90 39.27 -14.08
CA GLN A 484 -21.83 38.68 -15.04
C GLN A 484 -22.62 39.80 -15.74
N GLN A 485 -22.57 39.82 -17.07
CA GLN A 485 -23.65 40.37 -17.88
C GLN A 485 -24.13 39.31 -18.89
N PRO A 486 -25.44 39.19 -19.12
CA PRO A 486 -26.02 38.11 -19.89
C PRO A 486 -26.01 38.45 -21.38
N ARG A 487 -25.55 37.53 -22.23
CA ARG A 487 -25.85 37.57 -23.66
C ARG A 487 -26.38 36.24 -24.17
N SER A 488 -27.49 36.40 -24.87
CA SER A 488 -28.40 35.45 -25.48
C SER A 488 -27.80 34.66 -26.64
N HIS A 489 -28.30 33.42 -26.77
CA HIS A 489 -28.53 32.60 -27.97
C HIS A 489 -27.75 32.93 -29.26
N HIS A 490 -26.93 31.98 -29.74
CA HIS A 490 -27.20 31.23 -30.97
C HIS A 490 -26.21 30.05 -31.12
N ALA A 491 -26.74 28.92 -31.59
CA ALA A 491 -26.03 27.69 -31.88
C ALA A 491 -25.12 27.83 -33.11
N TRP A 492 -24.03 27.04 -33.17
CA TRP A 492 -23.78 25.99 -34.16
C TRP A 492 -22.36 25.42 -33.98
N TYR A 493 -22.25 24.10 -34.11
CA TYR A 493 -21.03 23.30 -34.08
C TYR A 493 -20.05 23.69 -35.20
N HIS A 494 -18.74 23.58 -34.95
CA HIS A 494 -17.79 22.76 -35.73
C HIS A 494 -16.37 22.87 -35.15
N GLN A 495 -15.82 21.73 -34.73
CA GLN A 495 -14.39 21.52 -34.52
C GLN A 495 -13.69 21.38 -35.88
N PRO A 496 -12.39 21.74 -35.95
CA PRO A 496 -11.44 20.72 -36.37
C PRO A 496 -10.16 20.68 -35.50
N ALA A 497 -9.62 19.48 -35.36
CA ALA A 497 -8.27 19.19 -34.89
C ALA A 497 -7.35 18.90 -36.12
N PRO A 498 -6.09 18.46 -35.96
CA PRO A 498 -4.91 19.33 -35.84
C PRO A 498 -3.86 19.02 -36.93
N GLY A 499 -3.04 20.00 -37.36
CA GLY A 499 -1.84 19.68 -38.15
C GLY A 499 -1.23 20.86 -38.90
N GLY A 500 -0.03 21.26 -38.50
CA GLY A 500 0.79 22.22 -39.26
C GLY A 500 1.91 22.80 -38.40
N ARG A 501 3.16 22.33 -38.63
CA ARG A 501 4.37 22.94 -38.07
C ARG A 501 4.60 24.32 -38.70
N PRO A 502 5.00 25.36 -37.95
CA PRO A 502 5.32 26.66 -38.53
C PRO A 502 6.78 26.74 -39.01
N THR A 503 7.00 27.23 -40.22
CA THR A 503 8.27 27.80 -40.68
C THR A 503 8.33 29.30 -40.33
N PRO A 504 9.52 29.88 -40.10
CA PRO A 504 9.66 31.24 -39.58
C PRO A 504 9.63 32.26 -40.73
N HIS A 505 8.79 33.30 -40.64
CA HIS A 505 8.90 34.45 -41.53
C HIS A 505 9.17 35.74 -40.74
N ASP A 506 10.27 36.35 -41.18
CA ASP A 506 10.92 37.59 -40.76
C ASP A 506 10.00 38.83 -40.91
N PRO A 507 9.90 39.72 -39.90
CA PRO A 507 8.98 40.85 -39.91
C PRO A 507 9.67 42.15 -40.34
N PHE A 508 10.01 42.30 -41.63
CA PHE A 508 10.39 43.61 -42.18
C PHE A 508 10.01 43.74 -43.67
N ALA A 509 8.81 44.24 -43.94
CA ALA A 509 8.47 44.88 -45.22
C ALA A 509 7.30 45.88 -45.03
N PRO A 510 7.46 47.17 -45.36
CA PRO A 510 6.40 48.17 -45.27
C PRO A 510 5.48 48.18 -46.51
N PRO A 511 4.20 48.58 -46.39
CA PRO A 511 3.27 48.64 -47.52
C PRO A 511 3.37 49.98 -48.27
N THR A 512 3.59 49.93 -49.58
CA THR A 512 3.46 51.09 -50.48
C THR A 512 2.24 50.94 -51.40
N GLY A 513 1.35 51.93 -51.32
CA GLY A 513 0.65 52.57 -52.44
C GLY A 513 -0.36 51.77 -53.26
N ALA A 514 -1.65 52.08 -53.08
CA ALA A 514 -2.66 51.91 -54.13
C ALA A 514 -3.54 53.18 -54.23
N GLN A 515 -3.61 53.71 -55.44
CA GLN A 515 -4.34 54.90 -55.88
C GLN A 515 -5.88 54.75 -55.83
N PRO A 516 -6.63 55.87 -55.86
CA PRO A 516 -8.09 55.91 -55.75
C PRO A 516 -8.85 55.57 -57.07
N PRO A 517 -10.17 55.29 -56.99
CA PRO A 517 -10.96 54.75 -58.11
C PRO A 517 -11.50 55.84 -59.06
N PRO A 518 -11.87 55.48 -60.31
CA PRO A 518 -12.53 56.40 -61.24
C PRO A 518 -14.04 56.46 -60.97
N GLY A 519 -14.59 57.68 -60.96
CA GLY A 519 -16.02 57.94 -60.80
C GLY A 519 -16.82 57.81 -62.09
N ARG A 520 -18.15 57.67 -61.95
CA ARG A 520 -19.16 58.11 -62.93
C ARG A 520 -20.54 58.34 -62.28
N HIS A 521 -20.93 59.62 -62.27
CA HIS A 521 -22.18 60.24 -62.75
C HIS A 521 -23.58 60.03 -62.13
N ARG A 522 -24.25 61.21 -61.98
CA ARG A 522 -25.69 61.58 -62.00
C ARG A 522 -26.45 61.27 -60.70
N TYR A 523 -27.13 62.19 -60.02
CA TYR A 523 -27.75 63.49 -60.35
C TYR A 523 -27.34 64.60 -59.39
#